data_AF-A0A954JBN1-F1
#
_entry.id   AF-A0A954JBN1-F1
#
_cell.length_a   1.000
_cell.length_b   1.000
_cell.length_c   1.000
_cell.angle_alpha   90.00
_cell.angle_beta   90.00
_cell.angle_gamma   90.00
#
_symmetry.space_group_name_H-M   'P 1'
#
loop_
_entity.id
_entity.type
_entity.pdbx_description
1 polymer ?
#
loop_
_entity_poly.entity_id
_entity_poly.type
_entity_poly.pdbx_seq_one_letter_code
_entity_poly.pdbx_strand_id
1 'polypeptide(L)'
;LPTEEFENSDYRANDGRRCYFCKQTLYSSIALHRDRLGFRTIVNGTNCDDLGDYRPGLIAAEEHEVRSPLVEAGFHKQDVRQLAREWNIPIWDKPASPCLSSRVAYGVEVTPQRVERIDAGERFLRELLKVKELRVRLEAGELARIELPIEHLIQLTDPQVRQQVVDYFLQLGFNCITLDLAGFRSGGFNSRLEQNDLVRLTTMPRQ
;
A
#
# COMPACT_ATOMS: atom_id res chain seq x y z
N LEU A 1 7.99 -7.77 14.70
CA LEU A 1 9.22 -6.96 14.49
C LEU A 1 8.75 -5.54 14.28
N PRO A 2 8.96 -4.62 15.25
CA PRO A 2 8.74 -3.21 14.99
C PRO A 2 9.77 -2.70 13.97
N THR A 3 9.39 -1.75 13.14
CA THR A 3 10.26 -1.07 12.17
C THR A 3 10.12 0.43 12.35
N GLU A 4 11.17 1.18 12.01
CA GLU A 4 11.29 2.63 12.24
C GLU A 4 11.27 3.40 10.92
N GLU A 5 10.51 2.94 9.91
CA GLU A 5 10.53 3.57 8.58
C GLU A 5 10.08 5.04 8.59
N PHE A 6 9.24 5.44 9.55
CA PHE A 6 8.81 6.84 9.70
C PHE A 6 9.93 7.78 10.16
N GLU A 7 11.03 7.25 10.72
CA GLU A 7 12.21 8.03 11.06
C GLU A 7 13.08 8.33 9.83
N ASN A 8 12.90 7.59 8.74
CA ASN A 8 13.60 7.81 7.49
C ASN A 8 12.92 8.93 6.67
N SER A 9 13.64 10.04 6.46
CA SER A 9 13.15 11.18 5.68
C SER A 9 12.78 10.82 4.24
N ASP A 10 13.48 9.88 3.61
CA ASP A 10 13.22 9.48 2.23
C ASP A 10 11.95 8.60 2.13
N TYR A 11 11.65 7.82 3.17
CA TYR A 11 10.35 7.16 3.28
C TYR A 11 9.23 8.18 3.46
N ARG A 12 9.42 9.17 4.35
CA ARG A 12 8.43 10.22 4.59
C ARG A 12 8.17 11.07 3.34
N ALA A 13 9.20 11.36 2.54
CA ALA A 13 9.08 12.18 1.33
C ALA A 13 8.09 11.64 0.28
N ASN A 14 7.88 10.31 0.27
CA ASN A 14 6.93 9.65 -0.64
C ASN A 14 7.17 9.99 -2.12
N ASP A 15 8.44 10.02 -2.54
CA ASP A 15 8.93 10.42 -3.87
C ASP A 15 8.76 9.34 -4.96
N GLY A 16 7.92 8.32 -4.71
CA GLY A 16 7.81 7.14 -5.59
C GLY A 16 8.78 6.01 -5.24
N ARG A 17 9.79 6.23 -4.39
CA ARG A 17 10.68 5.18 -3.84
C ARG A 17 10.38 4.81 -2.39
N ARG A 18 9.29 5.33 -1.81
CA ARG A 18 8.82 4.95 -0.46
C ARG A 18 8.87 3.44 -0.18
N CYS A 19 8.39 2.63 -1.12
CA CYS A 19 8.36 1.17 -0.96
C CYS A 19 9.77 0.55 -0.88
N TYR A 20 10.77 1.14 -1.55
CA TYR A 20 12.17 0.74 -1.41
C TYR A 20 12.66 1.02 0.02
N PHE A 21 12.52 2.25 0.52
CA PHE A 21 12.97 2.60 1.87
C PHE A 21 12.26 1.80 2.97
N CYS A 22 10.96 1.56 2.82
CA CYS A 22 10.21 0.69 3.72
C CYS A 22 10.80 -0.74 3.75
N LYS A 23 11.11 -1.30 2.57
CA LYS A 23 11.71 -2.64 2.47
C LYS A 23 13.16 -2.67 2.97
N GLN A 24 13.92 -1.61 2.75
CA GLN A 24 15.27 -1.44 3.27
C GLN A 24 15.26 -1.58 4.80
N THR A 25 14.44 -0.76 5.48
CA THR A 25 14.29 -0.80 6.94
C THR A 25 13.84 -2.19 7.43
N LEU A 26 12.88 -2.80 6.74
CA LEU A 26 12.38 -4.14 7.09
C LEU A 26 13.47 -5.20 6.97
N TYR A 27 14.20 -5.27 5.86
CA TYR A 27 15.21 -6.30 5.64
C TYR A 27 16.44 -6.09 6.53
N SER A 28 16.85 -4.84 6.78
CA SER A 28 17.89 -4.54 7.77
C SER A 28 17.48 -5.03 9.17
N SER A 29 16.23 -4.81 9.56
CA SER A 29 15.71 -5.29 10.84
C SER A 29 15.68 -6.83 10.90
N ILE A 30 15.20 -7.49 9.84
CA ILE A 30 15.17 -8.96 9.78
C ILE A 30 16.59 -9.54 9.80
N ALA A 31 17.57 -8.92 9.15
CA ALA A 31 18.96 -9.39 9.13
C ALA A 31 19.57 -9.46 10.54
N LEU A 32 19.30 -8.46 11.40
CA LEU A 32 19.71 -8.49 12.80
C LEU A 32 19.12 -9.70 13.55
N HIS A 33 17.87 -10.07 13.24
CA HIS A 33 17.22 -11.23 13.84
C HIS A 33 17.69 -12.56 13.24
N ARG A 34 17.95 -12.60 11.93
CA ARG A 34 18.51 -13.77 11.23
C ARG A 34 19.78 -14.25 11.93
N ASP A 35 20.70 -13.32 12.18
CA ASP A 35 22.00 -13.62 12.79
C ASP A 35 21.83 -14.11 14.24
N ARG A 36 20.93 -13.48 14.99
CA ARG A 36 20.61 -13.89 16.37
C ARG A 36 19.96 -15.27 16.46
N LEU A 37 19.14 -15.64 15.48
CA LEU A 37 18.39 -16.91 15.46
C LEU A 37 19.13 -18.03 14.73
N GLY A 38 20.30 -17.75 14.13
CA GLY A 38 21.11 -18.75 13.42
C GLY A 38 20.52 -19.18 12.07
N PHE A 39 19.67 -18.36 11.44
CA PHE A 39 19.20 -18.63 10.08
C PHE A 39 20.19 -18.11 9.04
N ARG A 40 20.22 -18.72 7.85
CA ARG A 40 21.15 -18.32 6.77
C ARG A 40 20.53 -17.34 5.78
N THR A 41 19.23 -17.46 5.52
CA THR A 41 18.60 -16.84 4.35
C THR A 41 17.29 -16.19 4.75
N ILE A 42 17.07 -14.99 4.22
CA ILE A 42 15.79 -14.29 4.27
C ILE A 42 15.06 -14.61 2.96
N VAL A 43 13.78 -14.98 3.05
CA VAL A 43 12.93 -15.23 1.88
C VAL A 43 11.74 -14.29 1.87
N ASN A 44 11.26 -13.94 0.68
CA ASN A 44 10.02 -13.20 0.48
C ASN A 44 9.02 -13.98 -0.38
N GLY A 45 7.78 -13.48 -0.45
CA GLY A 45 6.69 -14.08 -1.21
C GLY A 45 6.46 -13.50 -2.61
N THR A 46 7.46 -12.84 -3.21
CA THR A 46 7.37 -12.33 -4.58
C THR A 46 7.17 -13.49 -5.55
N ASN A 47 6.23 -13.36 -6.49
CA ASN A 47 5.95 -14.32 -7.56
C ASN A 47 6.23 -13.72 -8.96
N CYS A 48 6.16 -14.51 -10.03
CA CYS A 48 6.49 -14.08 -11.38
C CYS A 48 5.63 -12.92 -11.90
N ASP A 49 4.36 -12.83 -11.49
CA ASP A 49 3.47 -11.75 -11.93
C ASP A 49 3.87 -10.39 -11.33
N ASP A 50 4.65 -10.39 -10.25
CA ASP A 50 5.13 -9.17 -9.60
C ASP A 50 6.31 -8.52 -10.34
N LEU A 51 6.99 -9.24 -11.26
CA LEU A 51 8.21 -8.79 -11.94
C LEU A 51 7.96 -7.72 -13.02
N GLY A 52 6.73 -7.63 -13.54
CA GLY A 52 6.34 -6.65 -14.56
C GLY A 52 5.89 -5.30 -14.00
N ASP A 53 5.69 -5.19 -12.69
CA ASP A 53 5.23 -3.98 -12.02
C ASP A 53 6.42 -3.09 -11.61
N TYR A 54 6.25 -1.77 -11.57
CA TYR A 54 7.20 -0.88 -10.89
C TYR A 54 7.21 -1.18 -9.39
N ARG A 55 8.20 -1.98 -8.95
CA ARG A 55 8.35 -2.45 -7.57
C ARG A 55 9.75 -2.14 -7.03
N PRO A 56 9.99 -0.89 -6.60
CA PRO A 56 11.30 -0.50 -6.07
C PRO A 56 11.68 -1.30 -4.80
N GLY A 57 10.70 -1.91 -4.11
CA GLY A 57 10.97 -2.82 -3.00
C GLY A 57 11.69 -4.12 -3.37
N LEU A 58 11.75 -4.52 -4.65
CA LEU A 58 12.54 -5.65 -5.12
C LEU A 58 14.04 -5.32 -5.15
N ILE A 59 14.40 -4.07 -5.43
CA ILE A 59 15.78 -3.58 -5.38
C ILE A 59 16.34 -3.75 -3.97
N ALA A 60 15.59 -3.29 -2.95
CA ALA A 60 15.96 -3.47 -1.54
C ALA A 60 16.09 -4.95 -1.13
N ALA A 61 15.32 -5.84 -1.78
CA ALA A 61 15.40 -7.27 -1.54
C ALA A 61 16.70 -7.85 -2.10
N GLU A 62 17.07 -7.47 -3.32
CA GLU A 62 18.32 -7.87 -3.97
C GLU A 62 19.55 -7.40 -3.18
N GLU A 63 19.57 -6.13 -2.76
CA GLU A 63 20.66 -5.56 -1.95
C GLU A 63 20.87 -6.26 -0.59
N HIS A 64 19.82 -6.86 -0.04
CA HIS A 64 19.86 -7.63 1.21
C HIS A 64 20.00 -9.14 0.99
N GLU A 65 20.29 -9.58 -0.23
CA GLU A 65 20.40 -11.00 -0.61
C GLU A 65 19.14 -11.81 -0.25
N VAL A 66 17.97 -11.18 -0.30
CA VAL A 66 16.68 -11.83 -0.02
C VAL A 66 16.30 -12.70 -1.21
N ARG A 67 16.09 -13.98 -0.94
CA ARG A 67 15.65 -14.96 -1.94
C ARG A 67 14.15 -14.86 -2.18
N SER A 68 13.72 -15.16 -3.40
CA SER A 68 12.31 -15.15 -3.80
C SER A 68 11.95 -16.54 -4.35
N PRO A 69 11.73 -17.56 -3.50
CA PRO A 69 11.61 -18.95 -3.94
C PRO A 69 10.52 -19.21 -4.97
N LEU A 70 9.42 -18.45 -4.92
CA LEU A 70 8.33 -18.59 -5.87
C LEU A 70 8.76 -18.13 -7.27
N VAL A 71 9.47 -17.00 -7.38
CA VAL A 71 10.08 -16.56 -8.65
C VAL A 71 11.11 -17.58 -9.14
N GLU A 72 11.98 -18.07 -8.24
CA GLU A 72 13.02 -19.06 -8.57
C GLU A 72 12.43 -20.38 -9.09
N ALA A 73 11.23 -20.74 -8.62
CA ALA A 73 10.47 -21.90 -9.06
C ALA A 73 9.55 -21.62 -10.27
N GLY A 74 9.49 -20.38 -10.77
CA GLY A 74 8.63 -20.00 -11.90
C GLY A 74 7.14 -19.86 -11.56
N PHE A 75 6.79 -19.72 -10.28
CA PHE A 75 5.40 -19.65 -9.83
C PHE A 75 4.78 -18.28 -10.13
N HIS A 76 3.62 -18.32 -10.78
CA HIS A 76 2.68 -17.23 -10.90
C HIS A 76 1.69 -17.25 -9.73
N LYS A 77 0.92 -16.18 -9.58
CA LYS A 77 -0.10 -16.01 -8.52
C LYS A 77 -1.15 -17.13 -8.54
N GLN A 78 -1.50 -17.64 -9.73
CA GLN A 78 -2.44 -18.75 -9.84
C GLN A 78 -1.85 -20.05 -9.27
N ASP A 79 -0.57 -20.32 -9.54
CA ASP A 79 0.13 -21.50 -9.02
C ASP A 79 0.21 -21.46 -7.48
N VAL A 80 0.54 -20.29 -6.92
CA VAL A 80 0.56 -20.08 -5.46
C VAL A 80 -0.80 -20.37 -4.82
N ARG A 81 -1.89 -19.92 -5.46
CA ARG A 81 -3.25 -20.16 -4.98
C ARG A 81 -3.65 -21.62 -5.08
N GLN A 82 -3.29 -22.29 -6.18
CA GLN A 82 -3.54 -23.71 -6.35
C GLN A 82 -2.79 -24.53 -5.31
N LEU A 83 -1.49 -24.29 -5.13
CA LEU A 83 -0.68 -24.99 -4.13
C LEU A 83 -1.22 -24.78 -2.72
N ALA A 84 -1.61 -23.55 -2.38
CA ALA A 84 -2.21 -23.24 -1.09
C ALA A 84 -3.53 -23.99 -0.86
N ARG A 85 -4.37 -24.17 -1.89
CA ARG A 85 -5.59 -24.99 -1.81
C ARG A 85 -5.26 -26.47 -1.60
N GLU A 86 -4.30 -27.01 -2.35
CA GLU A 86 -3.86 -28.41 -2.22
C GLU A 86 -3.31 -28.71 -0.83
N TRP A 87 -2.64 -27.74 -0.20
CA TRP A 87 -2.14 -27.83 1.17
C TRP A 87 -3.17 -27.47 2.25
N ASN A 88 -4.44 -27.25 1.88
CA ASN A 88 -5.51 -26.87 2.80
C ASN A 88 -5.21 -25.58 3.59
N ILE A 89 -4.50 -24.62 2.99
CA ILE A 89 -4.27 -23.31 3.59
C ILE A 89 -5.54 -22.46 3.42
N PRO A 90 -6.23 -22.09 4.51
CA PRO A 90 -7.57 -21.49 4.44
C PRO A 90 -7.60 -20.09 3.82
N ILE A 91 -6.44 -19.41 3.78
CA ILE A 91 -6.30 -18.04 3.27
C ILE A 91 -5.87 -17.99 1.79
N TRP A 92 -6.03 -19.08 1.05
CA TRP A 92 -5.57 -19.17 -0.34
C TRP A 92 -6.17 -18.08 -1.26
N ASP A 93 -7.40 -17.61 -0.99
CA ASP A 93 -8.04 -16.54 -1.80
C ASP A 93 -7.95 -15.15 -1.17
N LYS A 94 -7.06 -14.95 -0.19
CA LYS A 94 -6.94 -13.65 0.46
C LYS A 94 -6.61 -12.57 -0.58
N PRO A 95 -7.39 -11.49 -0.69
CA PRO A 95 -7.08 -10.38 -1.59
C PRO A 95 -5.76 -9.72 -1.21
N ALA A 96 -5.07 -9.15 -2.19
CA ALA A 96 -3.87 -8.37 -1.92
C ALA A 96 -4.24 -7.16 -1.06
N SER A 97 -3.49 -6.93 0.02
CA SER A 97 -3.69 -5.80 0.93
C SER A 97 -2.46 -4.90 0.89
N PRO A 98 -2.44 -3.88 0.01
CA PRO A 98 -1.34 -2.92 -0.04
C PRO A 98 -1.18 -2.18 1.30
N CYS A 99 0.05 -1.75 1.59
CA CYS A 99 0.37 -0.93 2.76
C CYS A 99 -0.55 0.30 2.85
N LEU A 100 -0.91 0.72 4.06
CA LEU A 100 -1.77 1.87 4.27
C LEU A 100 -1.13 3.18 3.77
N SER A 101 0.19 3.32 3.83
CA SER A 101 0.91 4.45 3.25
C SER A 101 0.71 4.57 1.73
N SER A 102 0.28 3.51 1.03
CA SER A 102 -0.11 3.59 -0.37
C SER A 102 -1.39 4.40 -0.62
N ARG A 103 -2.06 4.89 0.43
CA ARG A 103 -3.22 5.79 0.33
C ARG A 103 -2.79 7.25 0.26
N VAL A 104 -1.54 7.56 0.60
CA VAL A 104 -0.97 8.90 0.52
C VAL A 104 -0.44 9.13 -0.89
N ALA A 105 -0.92 10.19 -1.55
CA ALA A 105 -0.47 10.60 -2.87
C ALA A 105 1.03 10.90 -2.89
N TYR A 106 1.70 10.61 -4.01
CA TYR A 106 3.13 10.88 -4.15
C TYR A 106 3.46 12.35 -3.94
N GLY A 107 4.59 12.62 -3.30
CA GLY A 107 5.01 13.97 -2.89
C GLY A 107 4.26 14.53 -1.66
N VAL A 108 3.20 13.88 -1.18
CA VAL A 108 2.61 14.18 0.14
C VAL A 108 3.37 13.40 1.19
N GLU A 109 3.85 14.11 2.21
CA GLU A 109 4.66 13.51 3.26
C GLU A 109 3.85 12.46 4.06
N VAL A 110 4.46 11.28 4.22
CA VAL A 110 3.91 10.16 4.97
C VAL A 110 4.32 10.27 6.44
N THR A 111 3.33 10.46 7.31
CA THR A 111 3.52 10.51 8.77
C THR A 111 2.62 9.50 9.48
N PRO A 112 2.97 9.05 10.70
CA PRO A 112 2.12 8.15 11.47
C PRO A 112 0.70 8.70 11.65
N GLN A 113 0.58 10.00 11.93
CA GLN A 113 -0.70 10.67 12.17
C GLN A 113 -1.58 10.67 10.91
N ARG A 114 -1.00 10.93 9.73
CA ARG A 114 -1.75 10.88 8.46
C ARG A 114 -2.21 9.46 8.15
N VAL A 115 -1.34 8.48 8.36
CA VAL A 115 -1.66 7.06 8.16
C VAL A 115 -2.77 6.61 9.11
N GLU A 116 -2.72 7.01 10.38
CA GLU A 116 -3.75 6.70 11.38
C GLU A 116 -5.12 7.33 11.03
N ARG A 117 -5.14 8.59 10.56
CA ARG A 117 -6.37 9.24 10.10
C ARG A 117 -7.00 8.51 8.91
N ILE A 118 -6.17 8.06 7.96
CA ILE A 118 -6.64 7.26 6.83
C ILE A 118 -7.24 5.94 7.34
N ASP A 119 -6.57 5.23 8.26
CA ASP A 119 -7.09 3.99 8.85
C ASP A 119 -8.45 4.22 9.52
N ALA A 120 -8.55 5.25 10.34
CA ALA A 120 -9.78 5.61 11.04
C ALA A 120 -10.92 5.92 10.07
N GLY A 121 -10.64 6.71 9.03
CA GLY A 121 -11.61 7.02 7.97
C GLY A 121 -12.04 5.76 7.21
N GLU A 122 -11.11 4.87 6.87
CA GLU A 122 -11.45 3.61 6.19
C GLU A 122 -12.31 2.71 7.09
N ARG A 123 -11.98 2.56 8.37
CA ARG A 123 -12.75 1.75 9.34
C ARG A 123 -14.17 2.29 9.51
N PHE A 124 -14.30 3.59 9.72
CA PHE A 124 -15.60 4.25 9.87
C PHE A 124 -16.50 4.02 8.65
N LEU A 125 -15.97 4.22 7.44
CA LEU A 125 -16.76 4.00 6.21
C LEU A 125 -17.16 2.53 6.04
N ARG A 126 -16.29 1.57 6.38
CA ARG A 126 -16.65 0.14 6.32
C ARG A 126 -17.80 -0.18 7.27
N GLU A 127 -17.76 0.36 8.48
CA GLU A 127 -18.79 0.15 9.49
C GLU A 127 -20.12 0.81 9.09
N LEU A 128 -20.07 2.03 8.56
CA LEU A 128 -21.24 2.80 8.17
C LEU A 128 -21.93 2.23 6.92
N LEU A 129 -21.16 1.95 5.85
CA LEU A 129 -21.69 1.56 4.54
C LEU A 129 -21.80 0.05 4.34
N LYS A 130 -21.31 -0.74 5.30
CA LYS A 130 -21.24 -2.21 5.22
C LYS A 130 -20.52 -2.71 3.97
N VAL A 131 -19.50 -1.98 3.53
CA VAL A 131 -18.68 -2.30 2.37
C VAL A 131 -17.34 -2.88 2.80
N LYS A 132 -16.84 -3.90 2.09
CA LYS A 132 -15.56 -4.54 2.40
C LYS A 132 -14.39 -3.80 1.77
N GLU A 133 -14.52 -3.50 0.47
CA GLU A 133 -13.48 -2.85 -0.32
C GLU A 133 -13.77 -1.36 -0.43
N LEU A 134 -12.85 -0.54 0.07
CA LEU A 134 -12.87 0.91 -0.08
C LEU A 134 -11.45 1.43 0.11
N ARG A 135 -11.20 2.68 -0.29
CA ARG A 135 -10.01 3.41 0.12
C ARG A 135 -10.34 4.85 0.49
N VAL A 136 -9.62 5.37 1.47
CA VAL A 136 -9.52 6.81 1.73
C VAL A 136 -8.14 7.23 1.25
N ARG A 137 -8.08 8.05 0.20
CA ARG A 137 -6.82 8.61 -0.30
C ARG A 137 -6.57 9.96 0.33
N LEU A 138 -5.34 10.19 0.77
CA LEU A 138 -4.88 11.50 1.19
C LEU A 138 -4.14 12.16 0.03
N GLU A 139 -4.69 13.26 -0.45
CA GLU A 139 -4.10 14.14 -1.47
C GLU A 139 -3.55 15.42 -0.81
N ALA A 140 -2.83 16.23 -1.58
CA ALA A 140 -2.27 17.50 -1.09
C ALA A 140 -3.36 18.41 -0.52
N GLY A 141 -3.00 19.19 0.51
CA GLY A 141 -3.93 20.08 1.21
C GLY A 141 -4.88 19.38 2.20
N GLU A 142 -4.52 18.18 2.66
CA GLU A 142 -5.34 17.35 3.57
C GLU A 142 -6.71 17.01 2.97
N LEU A 143 -6.75 16.75 1.67
CA LEU A 143 -7.95 16.32 0.96
C LEU A 143 -8.11 14.80 1.08
N ALA A 144 -9.27 14.36 1.57
CA ALA A 144 -9.70 12.98 1.52
C ALA A 144 -10.44 12.72 0.20
N ARG A 145 -9.95 11.80 -0.63
CA ARG A 145 -10.71 11.23 -1.74
C ARG A 145 -11.16 9.82 -1.39
N ILE A 146 -12.46 9.61 -1.32
CA ILE A 146 -13.08 8.33 -1.04
C ILE A 146 -13.23 7.55 -2.35
N GLU A 147 -12.74 6.31 -2.37
CA GLU A 147 -12.92 5.34 -3.45
C GLU A 147 -13.81 4.20 -2.94
N LEU A 148 -14.97 4.00 -3.58
CA LEU A 148 -15.95 2.94 -3.25
C LEU A 148 -16.34 2.15 -4.51
N PRO A 149 -16.79 0.89 -4.39
CA PRO A 149 -17.45 0.19 -5.48
C PRO A 149 -18.64 1.03 -5.98
N ILE A 150 -18.88 1.01 -7.29
CA ILE A 150 -19.82 1.93 -7.97
C ILE A 150 -21.23 1.82 -7.38
N GLU A 151 -21.65 0.60 -7.05
CA GLU A 151 -22.93 0.29 -6.43
C GLU A 151 -23.13 0.94 -5.04
N HIS A 152 -22.04 1.27 -4.34
CA HIS A 152 -22.08 1.92 -3.04
C HIS A 152 -22.04 3.46 -3.10
N LEU A 153 -21.71 4.06 -4.26
CA LEU A 153 -21.62 5.52 -4.40
C LEU A 153 -22.94 6.21 -4.06
N ILE A 154 -24.07 5.58 -4.40
CA ILE A 154 -25.41 6.13 -4.13
C ILE A 154 -25.67 6.34 -2.63
N GLN A 155 -25.07 5.51 -1.77
CA GLN A 155 -25.28 5.61 -0.31
C GLN A 155 -24.74 6.92 0.25
N LEU A 156 -23.69 7.49 -0.33
CA LEU A 156 -23.14 8.80 0.05
C LEU A 156 -23.97 9.99 -0.43
N THR A 157 -25.00 9.76 -1.24
CA THR A 157 -25.94 10.83 -1.65
C THR A 157 -27.02 11.07 -0.60
N ASP A 158 -27.27 10.10 0.28
CA ASP A 158 -28.18 10.25 1.41
C ASP A 158 -27.71 11.40 2.33
N PRO A 159 -28.56 12.39 2.63
CA PRO A 159 -28.15 13.54 3.43
C PRO A 159 -27.63 13.19 4.84
N GLN A 160 -28.19 12.16 5.50
CA GLN A 160 -27.78 11.77 6.84
C GLN A 160 -26.41 11.09 6.80
N VAL A 161 -26.23 10.14 5.87
CA VAL A 161 -24.94 9.47 5.67
C VAL A 161 -23.86 10.48 5.29
N ARG A 162 -24.15 11.38 4.36
CA ARG A 162 -23.22 12.43 3.92
C ARG A 162 -22.78 13.31 5.09
N GLN A 163 -23.72 13.74 5.93
CA GLN A 163 -23.40 14.58 7.08
C GLN A 163 -22.50 13.83 8.09
N GLN A 164 -22.81 12.57 8.39
CA GLN A 164 -21.98 11.74 9.27
C GLN A 164 -20.55 11.59 8.76
N VAL A 165 -20.37 11.39 7.44
CA VAL A 165 -19.05 11.30 6.82
C VAL A 165 -18.31 12.63 6.92
N VAL A 166 -18.96 13.74 6.58
CA VAL A 166 -18.31 15.07 6.64
C VAL A 166 -17.87 15.38 8.07
N ASP A 167 -18.75 15.24 9.06
CA ASP A 167 -18.45 15.56 10.46
C ASP A 167 -17.28 14.72 10.99
N TYR A 168 -17.30 13.41 10.73
CA TYR A 168 -16.24 12.53 11.19
C TYR A 168 -14.89 12.82 10.52
N PHE A 169 -14.86 13.04 9.20
CA PHE A 169 -13.63 13.32 8.48
C PHE A 169 -13.02 14.69 8.83
N LEU A 170 -13.85 15.70 9.09
CA LEU A 170 -13.37 16.99 9.61
C LEU A 170 -12.76 16.82 11.01
N GLN A 171 -13.36 16.01 11.88
CA GLN A 171 -12.80 15.68 13.20
C GLN A 171 -11.46 14.93 13.11
N LEU A 172 -11.29 14.08 12.09
CA LEU A 172 -10.01 13.43 11.79
C LEU A 172 -8.95 14.41 11.29
N GLY A 173 -9.32 15.64 10.91
CA GLY A 173 -8.39 16.68 10.46
C GLY A 173 -8.17 16.72 8.95
N PHE A 174 -9.10 16.21 8.14
CA PHE A 174 -9.15 16.50 6.71
C PHE A 174 -9.78 17.88 6.47
N ASN A 175 -9.35 18.59 5.42
CA ASN A 175 -9.90 19.90 5.04
C ASN A 175 -11.03 19.80 4.03
N CYS A 176 -11.01 18.76 3.20
CA CYS A 176 -11.97 18.56 2.12
C CYS A 176 -12.22 17.07 1.92
N ILE A 177 -13.48 16.71 1.65
CA ILE A 177 -13.92 15.33 1.41
C ILE A 177 -14.52 15.27 0.01
N THR A 178 -13.98 14.38 -0.81
CA THR A 178 -14.42 14.18 -2.20
C THR A 178 -14.68 12.71 -2.46
N LEU A 179 -15.47 12.44 -3.51
CA LEU A 179 -15.79 11.09 -3.98
C LEU A 179 -15.17 10.86 -5.36
N ASP A 180 -14.45 9.75 -5.53
CA ASP A 180 -13.99 9.32 -6.85
C ASP A 180 -15.17 8.72 -7.64
N LEU A 181 -15.65 9.44 -8.64
CA LEU A 181 -16.81 9.03 -9.44
C LEU A 181 -16.53 7.79 -10.30
N ALA A 182 -15.26 7.48 -10.57
CA ALA A 182 -14.89 6.26 -11.27
C ALA A 182 -14.75 5.07 -10.30
N GLY A 183 -15.00 5.27 -9.01
CA GLY A 183 -15.07 4.24 -7.98
C GLY A 183 -13.74 3.60 -7.61
N PHE A 184 -13.81 2.53 -6.83
CA PHE A 184 -12.66 1.73 -6.40
C PHE A 184 -12.06 0.94 -7.56
N ARG A 185 -10.75 1.11 -7.78
CA ARG A 185 -9.97 0.35 -8.76
C ARG A 185 -8.68 -0.18 -8.12
N SER A 186 -8.29 -1.39 -8.47
CA SER A 186 -6.96 -1.91 -8.08
C SER A 186 -5.86 -1.14 -8.83
N GLY A 187 -4.75 -0.82 -8.14
CA GLY A 187 -3.59 -0.13 -8.76
C GLY A 187 -3.69 1.39 -8.99
N GLY A 188 -4.76 2.07 -8.55
CA GLY A 188 -5.10 3.44 -8.98
C GLY A 188 -4.09 4.59 -8.79
N PHE A 189 -3.02 4.44 -8.00
CA PHE A 189 -1.94 5.45 -7.97
C PHE A 189 -0.80 5.18 -8.95
N ASN A 190 -0.55 3.92 -9.33
CA ASN A 190 0.51 3.59 -10.27
C ASN A 190 0.20 4.16 -11.67
N SER A 191 -1.07 4.20 -12.06
CA SER A 191 -1.51 4.81 -13.31
C SER A 191 -1.25 6.31 -13.41
N ARG A 192 -0.96 7.01 -12.29
CA ARG A 192 -0.61 8.44 -12.29
C ARG A 192 0.89 8.71 -12.37
N LEU A 193 1.74 7.70 -12.18
CA LEU A 193 3.20 7.82 -12.40
C LEU A 193 3.54 7.93 -13.90
N GLU A 194 2.62 7.53 -14.79
CA GLU A 194 2.92 7.32 -16.20
C GLU A 194 2.92 8.57 -17.10
N GLN A 195 2.55 9.77 -16.62
CA GLN A 195 2.46 10.93 -17.53
C GLN A 195 3.60 11.96 -17.47
N ASN A 196 4.50 11.93 -16.47
CA ASN A 196 5.70 12.79 -16.47
C ASN A 196 6.86 12.34 -15.56
N ASP A 197 6.65 11.38 -14.64
CA ASP A 197 7.62 11.09 -13.56
C ASP A 197 8.52 9.88 -13.79
N LEU A 198 8.12 8.91 -14.64
CA LEU A 198 8.97 7.75 -14.97
C LEU A 198 10.31 8.16 -15.59
N VAL A 199 10.35 9.24 -16.38
CA VAL A 199 11.59 9.76 -16.98
C VAL A 199 12.52 10.38 -15.94
N ARG A 200 12.00 10.94 -14.84
CA ARG A 200 12.82 11.55 -13.76
C ARG A 200 13.31 10.52 -12.75
N LEU A 201 12.52 9.49 -12.47
CA LEU A 201 12.87 8.44 -11.50
C LEU A 201 13.92 7.44 -12.02
N THR A 202 14.05 7.28 -13.34
CA THR A 202 15.08 6.42 -13.95
C THR A 202 16.39 7.14 -14.29
N THR A 203 16.48 8.47 -14.14
CA THR A 203 17.63 9.27 -14.64
C THR A 203 18.48 9.95 -13.57
N MET A 204 18.16 9.82 -12.28
CA MET A 204 19.05 10.31 -11.22
C MET A 204 20.22 9.34 -11.02
N PRO A 205 21.48 9.80 -11.07
CA PRO A 205 22.65 8.93 -11.05
C PRO A 205 22.77 8.21 -9.70
N ARG A 206 23.16 6.93 -9.75
CA ARG A 206 23.67 6.19 -8.59
C ARG A 206 24.88 6.97 -8.06
N GLN A 207 24.73 7.65 -6.93
CA GLN A 207 25.88 8.05 -6.10
C GLN A 207 26.21 6.91 -5.15
#